data_AF-A0A067LUE4-F1
#
_entry.id   AF-A0A067LUE4-F1
#
_cell.length_a   1.000
_cell.length_b   1.000
_cell.length_c   1.000
_cell.angle_alpha   90.00
_cell.angle_beta   90.00
_cell.angle_gamma   90.00
#
_symmetry.space_group_name_H-M   'P 1'
#
loop_
_entity.id
_entity.type
_entity.pdbx_description
1 polymer ?
#
loop_
_entity_poly.entity_id
_entity_poly.type
_entity_poly.pdbx_seq_one_letter_code
_entity_poly.pdbx_strand_id
1 'polypeptide(L)'
;MSAAQHAYVYPALFWHQTSPNKCTADAIGLSESGEYSVRTTMGTIDPPAFVGEKTYTANYCEENIYRLAKTLTSLPDYDSTNDIIFVVFISNLSRTVALWQQRASPDPELPVVWDYHVILVRFQRNMSVSSADGARTAPTECWHGWVYDFDSRCGFISSWGEYVRETFLPHFSLDGRFRWQAEAPPSSKKVCLLTASSSMFRVISVNTFLEEFASDRTHMHVQSLGESAAEPSYISPPPTYPPIVGKRAAEKGVHNNLMDVFVSMESPEGVGSVLCDRDFFELEATLDLVSL
;
A
#
# COMPACT_ATOMS: atom_id res chain seq x y z
N MET A 1 23.12 -0.26 7.69
CA MET A 1 22.34 0.58 6.78
C MET A 1 21.27 1.26 7.63
N SER A 2 21.14 2.59 7.54
CA SER A 2 20.18 3.36 8.34
C SER A 2 18.74 2.92 8.04
N ALA A 3 17.89 2.86 9.06
CA ALA A 3 16.58 2.23 9.02
C ALA A 3 15.42 3.24 8.89
N ALA A 4 15.64 4.37 8.22
CA ALA A 4 14.62 5.39 8.01
C ALA A 4 13.67 5.02 6.87
N GLN A 5 12.39 5.38 6.97
CA GLN A 5 11.49 5.31 5.83
C GLN A 5 11.98 6.25 4.72
N HIS A 6 12.30 5.71 3.55
CA HIS A 6 12.76 6.48 2.42
C HIS A 6 11.93 6.21 1.17
N ALA A 7 11.67 7.28 0.42
CA ALA A 7 11.09 7.24 -0.92
C ALA A 7 12.12 7.71 -1.94
N TYR A 8 12.44 6.87 -2.93
CA TYR A 8 13.30 7.26 -4.05
C TYR A 8 12.61 7.03 -5.38
N VAL A 9 12.62 8.02 -6.26
CA VAL A 9 12.10 7.89 -7.62
C VAL A 9 13.17 7.25 -8.51
N TYR A 10 12.81 6.22 -9.25
CA TYR A 10 13.69 5.62 -10.25
C TYR A 10 13.53 6.30 -11.62
N PRO A 11 14.58 6.54 -12.43
CA PRO A 11 16.00 6.45 -12.11
C PRO A 11 16.51 7.81 -11.59
N ALA A 12 16.97 7.87 -10.33
CA ALA A 12 17.53 9.09 -9.74
C ALA A 12 18.89 9.55 -10.35
N LEU A 13 19.27 9.03 -11.52
CA LEU A 13 20.47 9.41 -12.26
C LEU A 13 20.05 9.86 -13.65
N PHE A 14 20.42 11.10 -14.01
CA PHE A 14 20.12 11.82 -15.27
C PHE A 14 18.85 12.68 -15.30
N TRP A 15 18.84 13.78 -14.52
CA TRP A 15 18.16 15.00 -14.96
C TRP A 15 19.02 16.23 -14.62
N HIS A 16 19.91 16.61 -15.55
CA HIS A 16 20.36 18.01 -15.62
C HIS A 16 19.26 18.82 -16.31
N GLN A 17 18.91 19.94 -15.65
CA GLN A 17 18.06 21.05 -16.06
C GLN A 17 17.87 21.22 -17.58
N THR A 18 16.61 21.31 -18.04
CA THR A 18 16.15 22.45 -18.85
C THR A 18 14.64 22.66 -18.67
N SER A 19 14.25 23.94 -18.69
CA SER A 19 12.92 24.50 -18.45
C SER A 19 11.98 24.38 -19.68
N PRO A 20 10.70 24.80 -19.59
CA PRO A 20 9.57 24.13 -20.22
C PRO A 20 9.27 24.63 -21.63
N ASN A 21 8.76 23.74 -22.50
CA ASN A 21 8.03 24.15 -23.69
C ASN A 21 6.64 23.49 -23.73
N LYS A 22 5.64 24.36 -23.91
CA LYS A 22 4.24 24.07 -24.25
C LYS A 22 4.13 23.45 -25.65
N CYS A 23 3.12 22.61 -25.88
CA CYS A 23 2.16 22.63 -27.00
C CYS A 23 1.36 21.31 -27.05
N THR A 24 0.05 21.36 -26.74
CA THR A 24 -1.13 21.34 -27.65
C THR A 24 -1.50 19.96 -28.18
N ALA A 25 -2.78 19.63 -27.96
CA ALA A 25 -3.50 18.49 -28.50
C ALA A 25 -3.52 18.47 -30.03
N ASP A 26 -3.58 17.27 -30.62
CA ASP A 26 -4.62 16.94 -31.60
C ASP A 26 -4.71 15.43 -31.86
N ALA A 27 -5.93 15.02 -32.17
CA ALA A 27 -6.43 13.66 -32.32
C ALA A 27 -6.03 13.00 -33.64
N ILE A 28 -5.89 11.66 -33.64
CA ILE A 28 -6.21 10.82 -34.81
C ILE A 28 -6.74 9.47 -34.32
N GLY A 29 -7.95 9.12 -34.77
CA GLY A 29 -8.59 7.83 -34.51
C GLY A 29 -8.10 6.73 -35.44
N LEU A 30 -8.08 5.49 -34.95
CA LEU A 30 -8.08 4.28 -35.75
C LEU A 30 -8.92 3.20 -35.06
N SER A 31 -9.52 2.39 -35.93
CA SER A 31 -10.74 1.59 -35.79
C SER A 31 -10.60 0.26 -35.04
N GLU A 32 -11.74 -0.16 -34.49
CA GLU A 32 -12.05 -1.43 -33.84
C GLU A 32 -11.75 -2.68 -34.69
N SER A 33 -11.25 -3.74 -34.04
CA SER A 33 -11.74 -5.10 -34.26
C SER A 33 -11.22 -6.06 -33.18
N GLY A 34 -12.12 -6.68 -32.41
CA GLY A 34 -11.84 -7.88 -31.62
C GLY A 34 -12.18 -7.83 -30.14
N GLU A 35 -13.38 -7.39 -29.78
CA GLU A 35 -13.90 -7.42 -28.40
C GLU A 35 -14.10 -8.87 -27.93
N TYR A 36 -13.30 -9.32 -26.97
CA TYR A 36 -13.71 -10.40 -26.06
C TYR A 36 -14.35 -9.72 -24.84
N SER A 37 -15.66 -9.55 -24.88
CA SER A 37 -16.41 -8.92 -23.79
C SER A 37 -16.36 -9.80 -22.55
N VAL A 38 -15.47 -9.49 -21.60
CA VAL A 38 -15.74 -9.84 -20.21
C VAL A 38 -16.87 -8.92 -19.78
N ARG A 39 -18.08 -9.46 -19.68
CA ARG A 39 -19.23 -8.74 -19.11
C ARG A 39 -18.94 -8.45 -17.63
N THR A 40 -18.22 -7.38 -17.36
CA THR A 40 -18.13 -6.80 -16.01
C THR A 40 -19.11 -5.65 -15.91
N THR A 41 -20.39 -5.98 -15.79
CA THR A 41 -21.36 -5.09 -15.15
C THR A 41 -21.56 -5.58 -13.72
N MET A 42 -20.49 -5.58 -12.93
CA MET A 42 -20.65 -5.41 -11.49
C MET A 42 -20.81 -3.91 -11.27
N GLY A 43 -21.95 -3.49 -10.73
CA GLY A 43 -22.16 -2.07 -10.41
C GLY A 43 -20.98 -1.57 -9.59
N THR A 44 -20.37 -0.45 -10.01
CA THR A 44 -19.29 0.18 -9.25
C THR A 44 -19.87 0.61 -7.92
N ILE A 45 -19.57 -0.13 -6.85
CA ILE A 45 -19.86 0.32 -5.50
C ILE A 45 -18.92 1.50 -5.25
N ASP A 46 -19.47 2.62 -4.77
CA ASP A 46 -18.64 3.77 -4.41
C ASP A 46 -17.77 3.44 -3.18
N PRO A 47 -16.55 3.98 -3.10
CA PRO A 47 -15.74 3.83 -1.89
C PRO A 47 -16.49 4.39 -0.68
N PRO A 48 -16.32 3.77 0.51
CA PRO A 48 -16.91 4.29 1.73
C PRO A 48 -16.45 5.72 1.97
N ALA A 49 -17.40 6.61 2.28
CA ALA A 49 -17.09 8.00 2.58
C ALA A 49 -16.23 8.08 3.85
N PHE A 50 -15.09 8.76 3.78
CA PHE A 50 -14.26 9.01 4.95
C PHE A 50 -14.51 10.41 5.51
N VAL A 51 -15.07 10.48 6.73
CA VAL A 51 -15.45 11.73 7.42
C VAL A 51 -14.44 12.11 8.51
N GLY A 52 -13.33 11.38 8.63
CA GLY A 52 -12.30 11.63 9.64
C GLY A 52 -11.29 12.72 9.26
N GLU A 53 -10.52 13.16 10.25
CA GLU A 53 -9.34 14.01 10.01
C GLU A 53 -8.24 13.21 9.30
N LYS A 54 -7.71 13.78 8.21
CA LYS A 54 -6.58 13.22 7.47
C LYS A 54 -5.27 13.86 7.94
N THR A 55 -4.74 13.39 9.08
CA THR A 55 -3.38 13.75 9.49
C THR A 55 -2.38 12.99 8.61
N TYR A 56 -1.47 13.70 7.97
CA TYR A 56 -0.45 13.11 7.10
C TYR A 56 0.90 13.75 7.34
N THR A 57 1.93 12.92 7.53
CA THR A 57 3.34 13.30 7.56
C THR A 57 4.09 12.42 6.56
N ALA A 58 4.72 13.02 5.56
CA ALA A 58 5.48 12.28 4.56
C ALA A 58 6.61 11.48 5.23
N ASN A 59 6.83 10.23 4.79
CA ASN A 59 7.84 9.30 5.33
C ASN A 59 7.59 8.86 6.79
N TYR A 60 6.33 8.89 7.24
CA TYR A 60 5.87 8.29 8.49
C TYR A 60 4.56 7.50 8.24
N CYS A 61 4.54 6.67 7.19
CA CYS A 61 3.35 5.97 6.75
C CYS A 61 2.77 5.06 7.85
N GLU A 62 3.62 4.48 8.70
CA GLU A 62 3.23 3.67 9.84
C GLU A 62 2.39 4.46 10.85
N GLU A 63 2.75 5.72 11.10
CA GLU A 63 2.00 6.58 12.02
C GLU A 63 0.74 7.17 11.37
N ASN A 64 0.81 7.51 10.07
CA ASN A 64 -0.34 7.96 9.30
C ASN A 64 -1.43 6.88 9.32
N ILE A 65 -1.06 5.62 9.09
CA ILE A 65 -1.96 4.48 9.13
C ILE A 65 -2.41 4.16 10.56
N TYR A 66 -1.56 4.31 11.58
CA TYR A 66 -1.99 4.15 12.98
C TYR A 66 -3.12 5.11 13.36
N ARG A 67 -2.99 6.38 12.99
CA ARG A 67 -4.04 7.37 13.26
C ARG A 67 -5.29 7.09 12.45
N LEU A 68 -5.15 6.75 11.17
CA LEU A 68 -6.28 6.36 10.32
C LEU A 68 -7.02 5.15 10.91
N ALA A 69 -6.31 4.09 11.31
CA ALA A 69 -6.87 2.91 11.93
C ALA A 69 -7.67 3.28 13.18
N LYS A 70 -7.08 4.08 14.08
CA LYS A 70 -7.74 4.55 15.31
C LYS A 70 -9.02 5.34 15.01
N THR A 71 -8.99 6.20 13.99
CA THR A 71 -10.16 6.96 13.55
C THR A 71 -11.23 6.03 13.00
N LEU A 72 -10.91 5.17 12.03
CA LEU A 72 -11.85 4.24 11.39
C LEU A 72 -12.53 3.34 12.42
N THR A 73 -11.79 2.73 13.35
CA THR A 73 -12.36 1.85 14.37
C THR A 73 -13.19 2.58 15.43
N SER A 74 -13.19 3.92 15.42
CA SER A 74 -14.00 4.75 16.32
C SER A 74 -15.20 5.38 15.62
N LEU A 75 -15.35 5.22 14.31
CA LEU A 75 -16.48 5.78 13.57
C LEU A 75 -17.77 4.95 13.82
N PRO A 76 -18.96 5.59 13.79
CA PRO A 76 -20.23 4.88 14.00
C PRO A 76 -20.57 3.84 12.92
N ASP A 77 -20.00 3.96 11.72
CA ASP A 77 -20.22 3.05 10.58
C ASP A 77 -19.25 1.85 10.57
N TYR A 78 -18.33 1.76 11.53
CA TYR A 78 -17.49 0.59 11.70
C TYR A 78 -18.25 -0.50 12.46
N ASP A 79 -18.43 -1.65 11.82
CA ASP A 79 -19.04 -2.84 12.40
C ASP A 79 -18.08 -4.02 12.28
N SER A 80 -17.50 -4.46 13.39
CA SER A 80 -16.57 -5.60 13.43
C SER A 80 -17.16 -6.92 12.93
N THR A 81 -18.48 -7.02 12.74
CA THR A 81 -19.16 -8.18 12.15
C THR A 81 -19.08 -8.18 10.63
N ASN A 82 -19.11 -6.99 10.03
CA ASN A 82 -19.20 -6.76 8.59
C ASN A 82 -17.96 -6.07 8.03
N ASP A 83 -17.01 -5.68 8.87
CA ASP A 83 -15.75 -5.05 8.51
C ASP A 83 -14.57 -5.87 9.01
N ILE A 84 -13.68 -6.22 8.09
CA ILE A 84 -12.37 -6.76 8.41
C ILE A 84 -11.34 -5.70 8.02
N ILE A 85 -10.58 -5.20 8.99
CA ILE A 85 -9.55 -4.20 8.76
C ILE A 85 -8.17 -4.80 9.06
N PHE A 86 -7.29 -4.70 8.07
CA PHE A 86 -5.88 -5.03 8.19
C PHE A 86 -5.01 -3.79 8.00
N VAL A 87 -3.91 -3.75 8.75
CA VAL A 87 -2.77 -2.89 8.45
C VAL A 87 -1.71 -3.76 7.79
N VAL A 88 -1.19 -3.29 6.66
CA VAL A 88 -0.28 -4.06 5.82
C VAL A 88 1.03 -3.31 5.69
N PHE A 89 2.10 -3.92 6.21
CA PHE A 89 3.47 -3.47 5.95
C PHE A 89 3.98 -4.15 4.68
N ILE A 90 4.50 -3.36 3.75
CA ILE A 90 5.03 -3.78 2.46
C ILE A 90 6.54 -3.56 2.50
N SER A 91 7.31 -4.63 2.40
CA SER A 91 8.78 -4.59 2.34
C SER A 91 9.29 -5.89 1.71
N ASN A 92 10.59 -6.14 1.75
CA ASN A 92 11.21 -7.40 1.36
C ASN A 92 12.53 -7.55 2.13
N LEU A 93 13.24 -8.66 1.94
CA LEU A 93 14.49 -8.95 2.65
C LEU A 93 15.57 -7.88 2.44
N SER A 94 15.58 -7.25 1.28
CA SER A 94 16.52 -6.19 0.92
C SER A 94 16.05 -4.78 1.28
N ARG A 95 14.83 -4.61 1.79
CA ARG A 95 14.17 -3.31 2.02
C ARG A 95 14.28 -2.41 0.79
N THR A 96 13.83 -2.93 -0.35
CA THR A 96 13.81 -2.23 -1.64
C THR A 96 12.59 -2.69 -2.43
N VAL A 97 11.40 -2.26 -2.04
CA VAL A 97 10.14 -2.57 -2.72
C VAL A 97 9.77 -1.45 -3.68
N ALA A 98 9.35 -1.81 -4.90
CA ALA A 98 8.94 -0.84 -5.91
C ALA A 98 7.41 -0.76 -5.96
N LEU A 99 6.89 0.45 -5.77
CA LEU A 99 5.45 0.74 -5.79
C LEU A 99 5.18 1.77 -6.90
N TRP A 100 4.33 1.40 -7.87
CA TRP A 100 3.84 2.30 -8.91
C TRP A 100 2.69 3.17 -8.42
N GLN A 101 2.36 4.19 -9.21
CA GLN A 101 1.28 5.13 -8.88
C GLN A 101 1.45 5.78 -7.51
N GLN A 102 2.67 6.17 -7.15
CA GLN A 102 2.98 6.85 -5.89
C GLN A 102 3.19 8.35 -6.11
N ARG A 103 2.69 9.17 -5.17
CA ARG A 103 2.70 10.65 -5.22
C ARG A 103 4.12 11.23 -5.21
N ALA A 104 5.07 10.53 -4.59
CA ALA A 104 6.47 10.94 -4.55
C ALA A 104 7.16 10.84 -5.93
N SER A 105 6.64 10.01 -6.85
CA SER A 105 7.12 10.01 -8.23
C SER A 105 6.50 11.17 -9.03
N PRO A 106 7.27 11.96 -9.81
CA PRO A 106 6.74 12.94 -10.73
C PRO A 106 6.08 12.31 -11.97
N ASP A 107 6.33 11.02 -12.23
CA ASP A 107 5.87 10.28 -13.39
C ASP A 107 5.14 8.99 -12.94
N PRO A 108 3.85 8.80 -13.29
CA PRO A 108 3.09 7.61 -12.90
C PRO A 108 3.65 6.30 -13.48
N GLU A 109 4.44 6.35 -14.55
CA GLU A 109 5.09 5.16 -15.13
C GLU A 109 6.35 4.72 -14.36
N LEU A 110 6.87 5.59 -13.49
CA LEU A 110 8.06 5.32 -12.69
C LEU A 110 7.70 4.92 -11.25
N PRO A 111 8.25 3.82 -10.73
CA PRO A 111 8.01 3.42 -9.36
C PRO A 111 8.74 4.34 -8.39
N VAL A 112 8.20 4.38 -7.17
CA VAL A 112 8.95 4.79 -5.98
C VAL A 112 9.51 3.53 -5.33
N VAL A 113 10.81 3.52 -5.09
CA VAL A 113 11.48 2.49 -4.31
C VAL A 113 11.44 2.90 -2.84
N TRP A 114 10.75 2.09 -2.05
CA TRP A 114 10.62 2.24 -0.62
C TRP A 114 11.45 1.18 0.10
N ASP A 115 11.97 1.53 1.27
CA ASP A 115 12.51 0.55 2.21
C ASP A 115 11.37 -0.25 2.88
N TYR A 116 10.31 0.45 3.26
CA TYR A 116 9.00 -0.11 3.52
C TYR A 116 7.89 0.92 3.25
N HIS A 117 6.67 0.43 3.04
CA HIS A 117 5.45 1.25 2.99
C HIS A 117 4.34 0.62 3.81
N VAL A 118 3.38 1.40 4.27
CA VAL A 118 2.26 0.93 5.09
C VAL A 118 0.96 1.44 4.53
N ILE A 119 0.01 0.51 4.36
CA ILE A 119 -1.35 0.78 3.92
C ILE A 119 -2.36 0.17 4.90
N LEU A 120 -3.62 0.62 4.80
CA LEU A 120 -4.75 -0.02 5.47
C LEU A 120 -5.69 -0.61 4.44
N VAL A 121 -6.17 -1.83 4.72
CA VAL A 121 -7.11 -2.57 3.87
C VAL A 121 -8.37 -2.82 4.68
N ARG A 122 -9.53 -2.41 4.16
CA ARG A 122 -10.85 -2.67 4.75
C ARG A 122 -11.66 -3.54 3.78
N PHE A 123 -11.99 -4.75 4.19
CA PHE A 123 -12.98 -5.58 3.50
C PHE A 123 -14.33 -5.38 4.17
N GLN A 124 -15.34 -4.99 3.39
CA GLN A 124 -16.70 -4.80 3.85
C GLN A 124 -17.61 -5.87 3.27
N ARG A 125 -18.34 -6.57 4.13
CA ARG A 125 -19.36 -7.53 3.73
C ARG A 125 -20.58 -6.77 3.27
N ASN A 126 -21.04 -7.04 2.04
CA ASN A 126 -22.24 -6.43 1.51
C ASN A 126 -23.13 -7.49 0.81
N MET A 127 -24.42 -7.18 0.72
CA MET A 127 -25.39 -8.00 0.02
C MET A 127 -25.42 -7.58 -1.45
N SER A 128 -24.88 -8.41 -2.33
CA SER A 128 -24.98 -8.18 -3.77
C SER A 128 -26.32 -8.73 -4.30
N VAL A 129 -27.01 -7.92 -5.11
CA VAL A 129 -28.21 -8.36 -5.85
C VAL A 129 -27.86 -8.35 -7.33
N SER A 130 -27.49 -9.52 -7.85
CA SER A 130 -27.12 -9.69 -9.26
C SER A 130 -28.36 -9.67 -10.15
N SER A 131 -28.73 -8.49 -10.65
CA SER A 131 -29.88 -8.29 -11.54
C SER A 131 -29.50 -8.49 -13.01
N ALA A 132 -28.85 -9.61 -13.36
CA ALA A 132 -28.34 -9.80 -14.72
C ALA A 132 -29.44 -10.16 -15.73
N ASP A 133 -30.54 -10.81 -15.32
CA ASP A 133 -31.53 -11.38 -16.26
C ASP A 133 -33.02 -11.19 -15.87
N GLY A 134 -33.35 -10.25 -14.97
CA GLY A 134 -34.73 -10.06 -14.49
C GLY A 134 -35.29 -11.22 -13.64
N ALA A 135 -34.56 -12.32 -13.50
CA ALA A 135 -34.74 -13.31 -12.47
C ALA A 135 -34.22 -12.75 -11.14
N ARG A 136 -35.04 -12.82 -10.08
CA ARG A 136 -34.58 -12.52 -8.71
C ARG A 136 -33.62 -13.64 -8.30
N THR A 137 -32.33 -13.42 -8.45
CA THR A 137 -31.32 -14.22 -7.74
C THR A 137 -31.43 -13.89 -6.26
N ALA A 138 -31.28 -14.90 -5.40
CA ALA A 138 -31.13 -14.63 -3.97
C ALA A 138 -29.90 -13.72 -3.77
N PRO A 139 -29.94 -12.74 -2.86
CA PRO A 139 -28.78 -11.93 -2.57
C PRO A 139 -27.59 -12.82 -2.23
N THR A 140 -26.46 -12.59 -2.88
CA THR A 140 -25.21 -13.27 -2.57
C THR A 140 -24.37 -12.36 -1.72
N GLU A 141 -23.97 -12.83 -0.55
CA GLU A 141 -23.00 -12.14 0.29
C GLU A 141 -21.64 -12.15 -0.41
N CYS A 142 -20.98 -11.00 -0.48
CA CYS A 142 -19.62 -10.90 -1.00
C CYS A 142 -18.85 -9.82 -0.25
N TRP A 143 -17.54 -10.01 -0.15
CA TRP A 143 -16.63 -9.01 0.38
C TRP A 143 -16.26 -7.99 -0.70
N HIS A 144 -16.16 -6.72 -0.31
CA HIS A 144 -15.60 -5.65 -1.14
C HIS A 144 -14.41 -5.01 -0.43
N GLY A 145 -13.25 -5.08 -1.06
CA GLY A 145 -11.99 -4.54 -0.53
C GLY A 145 -11.73 -3.09 -0.91
N TRP A 146 -11.29 -2.31 0.06
CA TRP A 146 -10.85 -0.92 -0.08
C TRP A 146 -9.45 -0.74 0.49
N VAL A 147 -8.57 -0.08 -0.26
CA VAL A 147 -7.23 0.28 0.20
C VAL A 147 -7.19 1.77 0.53
N TYR A 148 -6.59 2.08 1.67
CA TYR A 148 -6.30 3.43 2.13
C TYR A 148 -4.79 3.64 2.11
N ASP A 149 -4.34 4.51 1.22
CA ASP A 149 -2.94 4.85 1.03
C ASP A 149 -2.83 6.37 0.81
N PHE A 150 -2.18 7.06 1.74
CA PHE A 150 -1.95 8.50 1.64
C PHE A 150 -1.01 8.88 0.49
N ASP A 151 -0.15 7.95 0.10
CA ASP A 151 0.91 8.16 -0.86
C ASP A 151 0.53 7.67 -2.27
N SER A 152 -0.69 7.13 -2.47
CA SER A 152 -1.17 6.65 -3.77
C SER A 152 -1.71 7.75 -4.69
N ARG A 153 -1.58 7.53 -6.01
CA ARG A 153 -2.20 8.27 -7.11
C ARG A 153 -3.51 7.65 -7.57
N CYS A 154 -3.83 6.41 -7.17
CA CYS A 154 -5.13 5.77 -7.40
C CYS A 154 -6.26 6.40 -6.56
N GLY A 155 -5.93 7.40 -5.74
CA GLY A 155 -6.82 8.02 -4.77
C GLY A 155 -6.41 7.67 -3.35
N PHE A 156 -6.86 8.47 -2.39
CA PHE A 156 -6.66 8.16 -0.97
C PHE A 156 -7.39 6.86 -0.55
N ILE A 157 -8.56 6.63 -1.15
CA ILE A 157 -9.32 5.38 -1.05
C ILE A 157 -9.47 4.87 -2.49
N SER A 158 -9.07 3.63 -2.72
CA SER A 158 -9.20 2.96 -4.01
C SER A 158 -9.75 1.55 -3.81
N SER A 159 -10.40 0.99 -4.83
CA SER A 159 -10.80 -0.41 -4.77
C SER A 159 -9.57 -1.31 -4.64
N TRP A 160 -9.73 -2.46 -3.98
CA TRP A 160 -8.67 -3.45 -3.82
C TRP A 160 -8.07 -3.87 -5.16
N GLY A 161 -8.91 -4.28 -6.11
CA GLY A 161 -8.47 -4.74 -7.42
C GLY A 161 -7.77 -3.65 -8.25
N GLU A 162 -8.16 -2.38 -8.11
CA GLU A 162 -7.45 -1.26 -8.73
C GLU A 162 -6.10 -1.00 -8.08
N TYR A 163 -6.06 -0.91 -6.75
CA TYR A 163 -4.81 -0.67 -6.04
C TYR A 163 -3.78 -1.75 -6.35
N VAL A 164 -4.17 -3.03 -6.31
CA VAL A 164 -3.26 -4.15 -6.59
C VAL A 164 -2.71 -4.07 -8.02
N ARG A 165 -3.59 -3.90 -9.01
CA ARG A 165 -3.23 -3.85 -10.43
C ARG A 165 -2.31 -2.67 -10.78
N GLU A 166 -2.58 -1.51 -10.19
CA GLU A 166 -1.91 -0.25 -10.55
C GLU A 166 -0.62 -0.01 -9.74
N THR A 167 -0.56 -0.52 -8.49
CA THR A 167 0.59 -0.32 -7.61
C THR A 167 1.66 -1.39 -7.80
N PHE A 168 1.24 -2.64 -8.03
CA PHE A 168 2.13 -3.78 -8.20
C PHE A 168 2.04 -4.25 -9.65
N LEU A 169 3.09 -3.97 -10.44
CA LEU A 169 3.14 -4.49 -11.81
C LEU A 169 3.07 -6.03 -11.79
N PRO A 170 2.19 -6.67 -12.57
CA PRO A 170 2.02 -8.14 -12.61
C PRO A 170 3.20 -8.89 -13.27
N HIS A 171 4.39 -8.28 -13.33
CA HIS A 171 5.49 -8.75 -14.16
C HIS A 171 6.52 -9.65 -13.46
N PHE A 172 6.22 -10.12 -12.24
CA PHE A 172 7.12 -10.97 -11.46
C PHE A 172 6.55 -12.30 -10.99
N SER A 173 5.42 -12.76 -11.53
CA SER A 173 5.09 -14.19 -11.42
C SER A 173 6.16 -15.01 -12.15
N LEU A 174 7.07 -15.59 -11.37
CA LEU A 174 8.13 -16.52 -11.76
C LEU A 174 7.59 -17.88 -12.25
N ASP A 175 6.51 -17.89 -13.03
CA ASP A 175 5.96 -19.12 -13.62
C ASP A 175 6.35 -19.30 -15.09
N GLY A 176 7.32 -18.53 -15.58
CA GLY A 176 8.02 -18.79 -16.85
C GLY A 176 7.14 -18.86 -18.11
N ARG A 177 5.87 -18.41 -18.05
CA ARG A 177 4.89 -18.60 -19.14
C ARG A 177 4.23 -17.33 -19.68
N PHE A 178 4.49 -16.16 -19.10
CA PHE A 178 4.19 -14.90 -19.79
C PHE A 178 5.43 -14.43 -20.56
N ARG A 179 5.49 -14.84 -21.84
CA ARG A 179 6.41 -14.25 -22.80
C ARG A 179 6.02 -12.80 -23.00
N TRP A 180 6.93 -11.89 -22.65
CA TRP A 180 7.07 -10.58 -23.27
C TRP A 180 6.52 -10.59 -24.71
N GLN A 181 5.41 -9.88 -24.97
CA GLN A 181 5.21 -9.34 -26.30
C GLN A 181 6.29 -8.27 -26.46
N ALA A 182 7.19 -8.55 -27.38
CA ALA A 182 8.51 -7.97 -27.46
C ALA A 182 8.47 -6.53 -27.97
N GLU A 183 7.93 -5.58 -27.18
CA GLU A 183 7.94 -4.17 -27.57
C GLU A 183 7.75 -3.19 -26.40
N ALA A 184 8.18 -3.53 -25.16
CA ALA A 184 8.38 -2.43 -24.21
C ALA A 184 9.52 -1.51 -24.70
N PRO A 185 9.37 -0.20 -24.49
CA PRO A 185 10.44 0.77 -24.66
C PRO A 185 11.76 0.27 -24.04
N PRO A 186 12.92 0.51 -24.67
CA PRO A 186 14.22 0.12 -24.13
C PRO A 186 14.51 0.62 -22.70
N SER A 187 13.82 1.69 -22.27
CA SER A 187 13.89 2.24 -20.91
C SER A 187 13.22 1.33 -19.86
N SER A 188 12.15 0.62 -20.19
CA SER A 188 11.38 -0.22 -19.25
C SER A 188 12.09 -1.52 -18.91
N LYS A 189 12.93 -2.05 -19.81
CA LYS A 189 13.69 -3.29 -19.59
C LYS A 189 14.80 -3.18 -18.54
N LYS A 190 15.31 -1.97 -18.28
CA LYS A 190 16.33 -1.73 -17.23
C LYS A 190 15.74 -1.65 -15.82
N VAL A 191 14.48 -1.22 -15.69
CA VAL A 191 13.76 -1.06 -14.40
C VAL A 191 13.52 -2.42 -13.73
N CYS A 192 13.25 -3.46 -14.53
CA CYS A 192 12.89 -4.80 -14.06
C CYS A 192 14.06 -5.54 -13.36
N LEU A 193 15.32 -5.32 -13.75
CA LEU A 193 16.43 -6.19 -13.31
C LEU A 193 16.97 -5.89 -11.90
N LEU A 194 16.59 -4.77 -11.28
CA LEU A 194 17.15 -4.33 -9.99
C LEU A 194 16.20 -4.53 -8.80
N THR A 195 14.90 -4.74 -9.02
CA THR A 195 13.89 -5.00 -7.99
C THR A 195 13.67 -6.51 -7.78
N ALA A 196 14.75 -7.31 -7.85
CA ALA A 196 14.72 -8.76 -7.96
C ALA A 196 14.16 -9.53 -6.74
N SER A 197 13.52 -8.84 -5.79
CA SER A 197 12.82 -9.45 -4.67
C SER A 197 11.38 -8.96 -4.66
N SER A 198 10.43 -9.85 -4.97
CA SER A 198 9.00 -9.58 -4.88
C SER A 198 8.66 -8.96 -3.53
N SER A 199 7.72 -8.01 -3.54
CA SER A 199 7.16 -7.46 -2.32
C SER A 199 6.61 -8.58 -1.43
N MET A 200 6.85 -8.45 -0.15
CA MET A 200 6.28 -9.28 0.91
C MET A 200 5.34 -8.40 1.74
N PHE A 201 4.28 -9.02 2.25
CA PHE A 201 3.17 -8.32 2.86
C PHE A 201 2.94 -8.85 4.27
N ARG A 202 3.32 -8.08 5.29
CA ARG A 202 2.93 -8.41 6.67
C ARG A 202 1.53 -7.87 6.93
N VAL A 203 0.56 -8.76 7.00
CA VAL A 203 -0.86 -8.47 7.20
C VAL A 203 -1.20 -8.63 8.68
N ILE A 204 -1.67 -7.56 9.33
CA ILE A 204 -1.89 -7.48 10.77
C ILE A 204 -3.32 -7.01 11.02
N SER A 205 -4.05 -7.66 11.94
CA SER A 205 -5.37 -7.17 12.32
C SER A 205 -5.27 -5.78 12.96
N VAL A 206 -6.26 -4.93 12.67
CA VAL A 206 -6.26 -3.54 13.16
C VAL A 206 -6.09 -3.44 14.68
N ASN A 207 -6.72 -4.33 15.44
CA ASN A 207 -6.62 -4.34 16.90
C ASN A 207 -5.21 -4.69 17.39
N THR A 208 -4.56 -5.69 16.78
CA THR A 208 -3.18 -6.04 17.12
C THR A 208 -2.23 -4.89 16.80
N PHE A 209 -2.41 -4.21 15.67
CA PHE A 209 -1.60 -3.04 15.34
C PHE A 209 -1.78 -1.91 16.35
N LEU A 210 -3.03 -1.53 16.67
CA LEU A 210 -3.31 -0.42 17.60
C LEU A 210 -2.77 -0.67 19.01
N GLU A 211 -2.75 -1.93 19.46
CA GLU A 211 -2.33 -2.31 20.81
C GLU A 211 -0.84 -2.60 20.93
N GLU A 212 -0.20 -3.18 19.93
CA GLU A 212 1.19 -3.67 20.01
C GLU A 212 2.22 -2.80 19.28
N PHE A 213 1.79 -1.87 18.42
CA PHE A 213 2.72 -1.00 17.71
C PHE A 213 3.37 0.05 18.62
N ALA A 214 4.68 0.23 18.47
CA ALA A 214 5.44 1.29 19.12
C ALA A 214 6.56 1.82 18.21
N SER A 215 6.67 3.13 18.11
CA SER A 215 7.74 3.82 17.38
C SER A 215 8.19 5.04 18.18
N ASP A 216 9.49 5.08 18.48
CA ASP A 216 10.16 6.23 19.09
C ASP A 216 10.74 7.20 18.04
N ARG A 217 10.53 6.90 16.74
CA ARG A 217 11.04 7.64 15.57
C ARG A 217 12.56 7.71 15.43
N THR A 218 13.32 6.99 16.26
CA THR A 218 14.79 6.97 16.20
C THR A 218 15.32 6.49 14.86
N HIS A 219 14.55 5.64 14.18
CA HIS A 219 14.84 5.14 12.84
C HIS A 219 14.96 6.28 11.81
N MET A 220 14.30 7.43 12.04
CA MET A 220 14.35 8.63 11.19
C MET A 220 15.45 9.64 11.58
N HIS A 221 16.27 9.35 12.59
CA HIS A 221 17.36 10.26 12.98
C HIS A 221 18.47 10.28 11.92
N VAL A 222 18.96 11.48 11.61
CA VAL A 222 20.19 11.66 10.83
C VAL A 222 21.36 11.16 11.69
N GLN A 223 22.11 10.19 11.18
CA GLN A 223 23.35 9.75 11.82
C GLN A 223 24.41 10.83 11.61
N SER A 224 24.66 11.68 12.62
CA SER A 224 25.77 12.62 12.57
C SER A 224 27.09 11.86 12.81
N LEU A 225 28.01 11.97 11.85
CA LEU A 225 29.41 11.61 12.07
C LEU A 225 30.08 12.73 12.85
N GLY A 226 29.92 12.70 14.17
CA GLY A 226 30.61 13.61 15.07
C GLY A 226 29.75 14.78 15.57
N GLU A 227 30.03 15.11 16.82
CA GLU A 227 29.49 16.20 17.64
C GLU A 227 28.06 16.04 18.15
N SER A 228 27.96 16.15 19.47
CA SER A 228 26.75 16.12 20.28
C SER A 228 25.83 17.27 19.88
N ALA A 229 24.94 17.04 18.91
CA ALA A 229 23.83 17.93 18.64
C ALA A 229 22.92 18.00 19.87
N ALA A 230 22.52 19.22 20.26
CA ALA A 230 21.64 19.44 21.41
C ALA A 230 20.21 18.92 21.19
N GLU A 231 19.82 18.68 19.94
CA GLU A 231 18.51 18.18 19.51
C GLU A 231 18.69 17.15 18.37
N PRO A 232 17.83 16.11 18.29
CA PRO A 232 17.87 15.14 17.20
C PRO A 232 17.53 15.79 15.85
N SER A 233 18.38 15.57 14.85
CA SER A 233 18.10 15.93 13.46
C SER A 233 17.37 14.77 12.78
N TYR A 234 16.36 15.06 11.97
CA TYR A 234 15.54 14.05 11.29
C TYR A 234 15.72 14.08 9.78
N ILE A 235 15.70 12.90 9.16
CA ILE A 235 15.78 12.72 7.69
C ILE A 235 14.56 13.32 7.00
N SER A 236 13.42 13.34 7.68
CA SER A 236 12.21 14.07 7.28
C SER A 236 11.54 14.68 8.51
N PRO A 237 10.82 15.82 8.40
CA PRO A 237 10.17 16.45 9.55
C PRO A 237 9.23 15.48 10.27
N PRO A 238 9.38 15.25 11.58
CA PRO A 238 8.53 14.30 12.31
C PRO A 238 7.12 14.87 12.53
N PRO A 239 6.13 14.00 12.80
CA PRO A 239 4.81 14.45 13.23
C PRO A 239 4.87 15.26 14.53
N THR A 240 3.98 16.24 14.69
CA THR A 240 3.98 17.18 15.83
C THR A 240 3.45 16.61 17.13
N TYR A 241 2.76 15.46 17.08
CA TYR A 241 2.27 14.76 18.27
C TYR A 241 3.35 13.82 18.83
N PRO A 242 3.27 13.42 20.12
CA PRO A 242 4.26 12.53 20.74
C PRO A 242 4.41 11.18 20.02
N PRO A 243 5.57 10.50 20.16
CA PRO A 243 5.77 9.15 19.62
C PRO A 243 4.66 8.18 20.07
N ILE A 244 4.36 7.20 19.21
CA ILE A 244 3.23 6.29 19.41
C ILE A 244 3.70 5.08 20.20
N VAL A 245 2.97 4.74 21.27
CA VAL A 245 3.12 3.49 22.02
C VAL A 245 1.73 2.92 22.27
N GLY A 246 1.44 1.78 21.65
CA GLY A 246 0.21 1.02 21.83
C GLY A 246 0.07 0.52 23.27
N LYS A 247 -1.16 0.29 23.72
CA LYS A 247 -1.46 -0.07 25.12
C LYS A 247 -0.69 -1.32 25.59
N ARG A 248 -0.73 -2.41 24.81
CA ARG A 248 -0.01 -3.65 25.13
C ARG A 248 1.50 -3.50 24.99
N ALA A 249 1.97 -2.67 24.05
CA ALA A 249 3.39 -2.32 23.98
C ALA A 249 3.87 -1.61 25.25
N ALA A 250 3.11 -0.61 25.73
CA ALA A 250 3.41 0.10 26.97
C ALA A 250 3.41 -0.82 28.19
N GLU A 251 2.42 -1.71 28.32
CA GLU A 251 2.36 -2.71 29.40
C GLU A 251 3.58 -3.65 29.41
N LYS A 252 4.16 -3.93 28.23
CA LYS A 252 5.39 -4.71 28.07
C LYS A 252 6.67 -3.89 28.21
N GLY A 253 6.59 -2.56 28.40
CA GLY A 253 7.75 -1.66 28.41
C GLY A 253 8.42 -1.49 27.04
N VAL A 254 7.70 -1.79 25.95
CA VAL A 254 8.19 -1.65 24.57
C VAL A 254 7.88 -0.24 24.07
N HIS A 255 8.94 0.52 23.77
CA HIS A 255 8.84 1.89 23.27
C HIS A 255 9.18 2.03 21.78
N ASN A 256 9.79 0.99 21.19
CA ASN A 256 10.10 0.91 19.78
C ASN A 256 10.17 -0.55 19.35
N ASN A 257 9.41 -0.93 18.33
CA ASN A 257 9.43 -2.26 17.72
C ASN A 257 9.16 -2.23 16.21
N LEU A 258 9.08 -1.04 15.61
CA LEU A 258 8.75 -0.84 14.19
C LEU A 258 9.61 -1.72 13.26
N MET A 259 10.94 -1.57 13.32
CA MET A 259 11.81 -2.20 12.32
C MET A 259 11.94 -3.72 12.51
N ASP A 260 11.98 -4.19 13.76
CA ASP A 260 12.30 -5.58 14.07
C ASP A 260 11.06 -6.50 14.11
N VAL A 261 9.88 -5.93 14.36
CA VAL A 261 8.62 -6.68 14.49
C VAL A 261 7.67 -6.44 13.32
N PHE A 262 7.53 -5.19 12.86
CA PHE A 262 6.55 -4.81 11.84
C PHE A 262 7.14 -4.76 10.42
N VAL A 263 8.31 -4.13 10.24
CA VAL A 263 8.95 -4.02 8.92
C VAL A 263 9.70 -5.30 8.54
N SER A 264 10.33 -5.98 9.50
CA SER A 264 11.01 -7.25 9.25
C SER A 264 10.04 -8.28 8.68
N MET A 265 10.41 -8.93 7.56
CA MET A 265 9.61 -9.98 6.91
C MET A 265 10.01 -11.40 7.32
N GLU A 266 11.04 -11.53 8.18
CA GLU A 266 11.59 -12.81 8.65
C GLU A 266 11.34 -13.06 10.13
N SER A 267 10.81 -12.08 10.86
CA SER A 267 10.78 -12.12 12.33
C SER A 267 9.89 -13.26 12.86
N PRO A 268 10.45 -14.23 13.62
CA PRO A 268 9.67 -15.27 14.30
C PRO A 268 8.86 -14.70 15.49
N GLU A 269 9.21 -13.51 15.96
CA GLU A 269 8.47 -12.72 16.95
C GLU A 269 7.51 -11.71 16.29
N GLY A 270 7.41 -11.75 14.96
CA GLY A 270 6.58 -10.84 14.17
C GLY A 270 5.09 -11.00 14.47
N VAL A 271 4.36 -9.90 14.41
CA VAL A 271 2.89 -9.89 14.54
C VAL A 271 2.22 -10.10 13.18
N GLY A 272 1.03 -10.70 13.18
CA GLY A 272 0.30 -11.00 11.95
C GLY A 272 0.96 -12.09 11.09
N SER A 273 0.58 -12.14 9.82
CA SER A 273 1.08 -13.13 8.85
C SER A 273 1.87 -12.45 7.74
N VAL A 274 2.96 -13.05 7.28
CA VAL A 274 3.71 -12.57 6.11
C VAL A 274 3.29 -13.37 4.89
N LEU A 275 2.81 -12.68 3.86
CA LEU A 275 2.31 -13.27 2.61
C LEU A 275 3.23 -12.91 1.45
N CYS A 276 3.31 -13.81 0.46
CA CYS A 276 3.85 -13.48 -0.86
C CYS A 276 2.82 -12.70 -1.69
N ASP A 277 3.24 -12.23 -2.86
CA ASP A 277 2.38 -11.52 -3.81
C ASP A 277 1.11 -12.31 -4.18
N ARG A 278 1.25 -13.59 -4.54
CA ARG A 278 0.11 -14.44 -4.89
C ARG A 278 -0.91 -14.51 -3.76
N ASP A 279 -0.47 -14.89 -2.57
CA ASP A 279 -1.37 -15.11 -1.44
C ASP A 279 -1.97 -13.79 -0.93
N PHE A 280 -1.24 -12.67 -1.05
CA PHE A 280 -1.75 -11.35 -0.71
C PHE A 280 -2.80 -10.88 -1.71
N PHE A 281 -2.57 -10.98 -3.02
CA PHE A 281 -3.50 -10.49 -4.04
C PHE A 281 -4.83 -11.27 -4.08
N GLU A 282 -4.79 -12.54 -3.66
CA GLU A 282 -5.97 -13.40 -3.54
C GLU A 282 -6.70 -13.26 -2.19
N LEU A 283 -6.27 -12.35 -1.30
CA LEU A 283 -6.82 -12.21 0.05
C LEU A 283 -8.35 -11.98 0.05
N GLU A 284 -8.87 -11.14 -0.85
CA GLU A 284 -10.32 -10.91 -1.00
C GLU A 284 -11.07 -12.22 -1.31
N ALA A 285 -10.56 -13.01 -2.26
CA ALA A 285 -11.16 -14.28 -2.65
C ALA A 285 -11.12 -15.32 -1.52
N THR A 286 -10.08 -15.30 -0.68
CA THR A 286 -10.03 -16.20 0.49
C THR A 286 -11.10 -15.90 1.54
N LEU A 287 -11.53 -14.63 1.68
CA LEU A 287 -12.58 -14.25 2.62
C LEU A 287 -13.97 -14.74 2.19
N ASP A 288 -14.22 -14.74 0.87
CA ASP A 288 -15.46 -15.31 0.31
C ASP A 288 -15.55 -16.82 0.55
N LEU A 289 -14.43 -17.55 0.52
CA LEU A 289 -14.40 -19.00 0.75
C LEU A 289 -14.65 -19.42 2.21
N VAL A 290 -14.31 -18.57 3.19
CA VAL A 290 -14.52 -18.84 4.62
C VAL A 290 -15.97 -18.52 5.04
N SER A 291 -16.73 -17.83 4.19
CA SER A 291 -18.11 -17.41 4.46
C SER A 291 -19.18 -18.39 3.94
N LEU A 292 -18.78 -19.51 3.31
CA LEU A 292 -19.63 -20.59 2.78
C LEU A 292 -19.63 -21.83 3.70
#